data_AF-B9G7L6-F1
#
_entry.id   AF-B9G7L6-F1
#
_cell.length_a   1.000
_cell.length_b   1.000
_cell.length_c   1.000
_cell.angle_alpha   90.00
_cell.angle_beta   90.00
_cell.angle_gamma   90.00
#
_symmetry.space_group_name_H-M   'P 1'
#
loop_
_entity.id
_entity.type
_entity.pdbx_description
1 polymer ?
#
loop_
_entity_poly.entity_id
_entity_poly.type
_entity_poly.pdbx_seq_one_letter_code
_entity_poly.pdbx_strand_id
1 'polypeptide(L)'
;MGITDFINSKASGKPVHEVIMEMTDGGVDYSFECTGITDVLREAFVSTHDGWGLTVVLGIHATPRMLPLHPMELFDGRRITGCVFGDFKGKVPAA
;
A
#
# COMPACT_ATOMS: atom_id res chain seq x y z
N MET A 1 -12.50 16.41 2.73
CA MET A 1 -11.60 15.25 2.95
C MET A 1 -11.10 15.28 4.38
N GLY A 2 -10.71 14.13 4.94
CA GLY A 2 -10.29 13.97 6.35
C GLY A 2 -8.83 13.54 6.51
N ILE A 3 -7.92 14.00 5.65
CA ILE A 3 -6.47 13.77 5.80
C ILE A 3 -5.98 14.62 6.97
N THR A 4 -5.28 14.02 7.92
CA THR A 4 -4.73 14.71 9.11
C THR A 4 -3.29 15.18 8.91
N ASP A 5 -2.50 14.41 8.15
CA ASP A 5 -1.06 14.61 7.98
C ASP A 5 -0.64 14.46 6.52
N PHE A 6 0.42 15.17 6.13
CA PHE A 6 0.96 15.13 4.77
C PHE A 6 2.48 15.02 4.77
N ILE A 7 3.01 14.08 3.99
CA ILE A 7 4.44 13.83 3.83
C ILE A 7 4.82 14.05 2.37
N ASN A 8 5.82 14.90 2.13
CA ASN A 8 6.44 15.03 0.81
C ASN A 8 7.71 14.15 0.73
N SER A 9 7.67 13.11 -0.09
CA SER A 9 8.77 12.16 -0.26
C SER A 9 10.09 12.78 -0.72
N LYS A 10 10.05 13.93 -1.41
CA LYS A 10 11.26 14.64 -1.85
C LYS A 10 11.91 15.48 -0.75
N ALA A 11 11.17 15.77 0.32
CA ALA A 11 11.61 16.62 1.41
C ALA A 11 11.95 15.84 2.69
N SER A 12 11.62 14.54 2.76
CA SER A 12 11.76 13.73 3.96
C SER A 12 13.21 13.40 4.33
N GLY A 13 14.16 13.46 3.38
CA GLY A 13 15.58 13.14 3.61
C GLY A 13 15.88 11.67 3.91
N LYS A 14 14.84 10.85 4.09
CA LYS A 14 14.86 9.40 4.31
C LYS A 14 13.67 8.74 3.61
N PRO A 15 13.66 7.39 3.46
CA PRO A 15 12.54 6.65 2.89
C PRO A 15 11.21 6.99 3.57
N VAL A 16 10.12 6.99 2.81
CA VAL A 16 8.81 7.45 3.30
C VAL A 16 8.26 6.50 4.36
N HIS A 17 8.47 5.20 4.18
CA HIS A 17 8.02 4.20 5.15
C HIS A 17 8.67 4.36 6.52
N GLU A 18 9.94 4.79 6.60
CA GLU A 18 10.61 5.09 7.89
C GLU A 18 9.94 6.26 8.60
N VAL A 19 9.60 7.33 7.87
CA VAL A 19 8.86 8.47 8.43
C VAL A 19 7.50 8.01 8.97
N ILE A 20 6.79 7.18 8.20
CA ILE A 20 5.47 6.67 8.60
C ILE A 20 5.59 5.78 9.84
N MET A 21 6.56 4.86 9.88
CA MET A 21 6.78 3.98 11.04
C MET A 21 7.08 4.77 12.31
N GLU A 22 7.90 5.82 12.23
CA GLU A 22 8.18 6.71 13.38
C GLU A 22 6.94 7.49 13.83
N MET A 23 6.12 7.97 12.89
CA MET A 23 4.89 8.71 13.20
C MET A 23 3.80 7.82 13.81
N THR A 24 3.84 6.51 13.55
CA THR A 24 2.77 5.57 13.87
C THR A 24 3.18 4.46 14.84
N ASP A 25 4.38 4.55 15.39
CA ASP A 25 4.94 3.58 16.35
C ASP A 25 4.93 2.13 15.82
N GLY A 26 5.40 1.94 14.58
CA GLY A 26 5.55 0.60 13.99
C GLY A 26 4.85 0.39 12.64
N GLY A 27 4.18 1.41 12.12
CA GLY A 27 3.53 1.37 10.81
C GLY A 27 2.01 1.46 10.89
N VAL A 28 1.37 1.65 9.74
CA VAL A 28 -0.08 1.79 9.64
C VAL A 28 -0.78 0.44 9.55
N ASP A 29 -2.02 0.37 10.06
CA ASP A 29 -2.85 -0.82 9.90
C ASP A 29 -3.19 -1.09 8.43
N TYR A 30 -3.41 -0.02 7.66
CA TYR A 30 -3.80 -0.07 6.25
C TYR A 30 -3.02 0.94 5.42
N SER A 31 -2.54 0.52 4.25
CA SER A 31 -1.99 1.42 3.23
C SER A 31 -2.70 1.22 1.89
N PHE A 32 -2.84 2.30 1.12
CA PHE A 32 -3.47 2.29 -0.19
C PHE A 32 -2.50 2.87 -1.22
N GLU A 33 -2.13 2.07 -2.22
CA GLU A 33 -1.30 2.52 -3.33
C GLU A 33 -2.22 3.01 -4.45
N CYS A 34 -2.17 4.31 -4.77
CA CYS A 34 -3.10 4.96 -5.70
C CYS A 34 -2.44 5.56 -6.95
N THR A 35 -1.18 5.18 -7.25
CA THR A 35 -0.36 5.81 -8.31
C THR A 35 -0.04 4.87 -9.46
N GLY A 36 0.03 3.56 -9.23
CA GLY A 36 0.45 2.57 -10.23
C GLY A 36 1.97 2.54 -10.45
N ILE A 37 2.74 3.05 -9.50
CA ILE A 37 4.22 3.06 -9.52
C ILE A 37 4.73 1.99 -8.56
N THR A 38 5.57 1.09 -9.06
CA THR A 38 6.10 -0.05 -8.30
C THR A 38 6.89 0.38 -7.05
N ASP A 39 7.70 1.43 -7.15
CA ASP A 39 8.46 1.93 -6.00
C ASP A 39 7.54 2.51 -4.91
N VAL A 40 6.43 3.14 -5.30
CA VAL A 40 5.40 3.62 -4.35
C VAL A 40 4.68 2.44 -3.70
N LEU A 41 4.42 1.37 -4.47
CA LEU A 41 3.86 0.14 -3.91
C LEU A 41 4.78 -0.50 -2.87
N ARG A 42 6.10 -0.52 -3.12
CA ARG A 42 7.08 -0.99 -2.14
C ARG A 42 6.96 -0.21 -0.84
N GLU A 43 7.06 1.13 -0.93
CA GLU A 43 6.97 2.01 0.24
C GLU A 43 5.64 1.84 0.97
N ALA A 44 4.52 1.74 0.24
CA ALA A 44 3.21 1.48 0.84
C ALA A 44 3.16 0.15 1.60
N PHE A 45 3.77 -0.91 1.06
CA PHE A 45 3.83 -2.23 1.69
C PHE A 45 4.63 -2.20 2.99
N VAL A 46 5.85 -1.67 2.96
CA VAL A 46 6.71 -1.62 4.15
C VAL A 46 6.30 -0.55 5.16
N SER A 47 5.42 0.38 4.80
CA SER A 47 4.82 1.32 5.75
C SER A 47 3.77 0.68 6.66
N THR A 48 3.28 -0.52 6.32
CA THR A 48 2.27 -1.21 7.13
C THR A 48 2.87 -1.91 8.32
N HIS A 49 2.09 -2.02 9.39
CA HIS A 49 2.52 -2.64 10.64
C HIS A 49 2.90 -4.11 10.45
N ASP A 50 4.03 -4.52 11.02
CA ASP A 50 4.46 -5.92 11.05
C ASP A 50 3.47 -6.76 11.87
N GLY A 51 3.03 -7.89 11.35
CA GLY A 51 2.11 -8.81 12.02
C GLY A 51 0.67 -8.75 11.52
N TRP A 52 0.14 -7.57 11.16
CA TRP A 52 -1.27 -7.46 10.72
C TRP A 52 -1.55 -6.46 9.59
N GLY A 53 -0.57 -5.66 9.18
CA GLY A 53 -0.73 -4.63 8.17
C GLY A 53 -1.34 -5.13 6.85
N LEU A 54 -2.21 -4.33 6.24
CA LEU A 54 -2.81 -4.62 4.93
C LEU A 54 -2.52 -3.50 3.92
N THR A 55 -1.88 -3.88 2.81
CA THR A 55 -1.72 -3.00 1.65
C THR A 55 -2.74 -3.32 0.58
N VAL A 56 -3.45 -2.31 0.12
CA VAL A 56 -4.43 -2.40 -0.97
C VAL A 56 -3.88 -1.69 -2.20
N VAL A 57 -3.69 -2.44 -3.28
CA VAL A 57 -3.26 -1.91 -4.58
C VAL A 57 -4.47 -1.39 -5.34
N LEU A 58 -4.51 -0.09 -5.62
CA LEU A 58 -5.56 0.59 -6.39
C LEU A 58 -5.00 1.16 -7.71
N GLY A 59 -3.72 1.50 -7.76
CA GLY A 59 -3.06 2.02 -8.94
C GLY A 59 -3.00 1.01 -10.10
N ILE A 60 -3.16 1.51 -11.33
CA ILE A 60 -3.09 0.68 -12.53
C ILE A 60 -1.68 0.66 -13.09
N HIS A 61 -1.05 -0.52 -13.07
CA HIS A 61 0.26 -0.73 -13.67
C HIS A 61 0.08 -1.09 -15.16
N ALA A 62 0.39 -0.15 -16.06
CA ALA A 62 0.10 -0.27 -17.50
C ALA A 62 0.85 -1.41 -18.21
N THR A 63 1.96 -1.88 -17.65
CA THR A 63 2.75 -2.98 -18.19
C THR A 63 2.99 -4.04 -17.10
N PRO A 64 3.24 -5.31 -17.48
CA PRO A 64 3.66 -6.32 -16.52
C PRO A 64 4.89 -5.85 -15.75
N ARG A 65 4.76 -5.75 -14.44
CA ARG A 65 5.83 -5.43 -13.50
C ARG A 65 5.89 -6.52 -12.45
N MET A 66 7.09 -6.83 -12.00
CA MET A 66 7.26 -7.70 -10.84
C MET A 66 6.80 -6.97 -9.59
N LEU A 67 6.17 -7.73 -8.70
CA LEU A 67 5.73 -7.22 -7.41
C LEU A 67 6.98 -7.00 -6.51
N PRO A 68 7.17 -5.80 -5.91
CA PRO A 68 8.41 -5.43 -5.24
C PRO A 68 8.41 -5.91 -3.79
N LEU A 69 8.15 -7.19 -3.57
CA LEU A 69 8.21 -7.80 -2.25
C LEU A 69 8.98 -9.10 -2.29
N HIS A 70 9.73 -9.33 -1.22
CA HIS A 70 10.32 -10.61 -0.95
C HIS A 70 9.25 -11.50 -0.30
N PRO A 71 8.99 -12.73 -0.81
CA PRO A 71 7.92 -13.59 -0.28
C PRO A 71 7.98 -13.85 1.23
N MET A 72 9.18 -13.83 1.82
CA MET A 72 9.34 -14.01 3.26
C MET A 72 8.69 -12.88 4.09
N GLU A 73 8.56 -11.67 3.55
CA GLU A 73 7.92 -10.54 4.24
C GLU A 73 6.42 -10.77 4.49
N LEU A 74 5.80 -11.74 3.80
CA LEU A 74 4.42 -12.15 4.06
C LEU A 74 4.30 -13.05 5.30
N PHE A 75 5.37 -13.76 5.68
CA PHE A 75 5.39 -14.55 6.91
C PHE A 75 5.43 -13.67 8.16
N ASP A 76 5.91 -12.44 8.01
CA ASP A 76 5.90 -11.42 9.07
C ASP A 76 4.48 -10.84 9.29
N GLY A 77 3.44 -11.41 8.68
CA GLY A 77 2.03 -11.09 8.94
C GLY A 77 1.46 -9.92 8.13
N ARG A 78 2.29 -9.24 7.32
CA ARG A 78 1.80 -8.29 6.33
C ARG A 78 1.00 -8.99 5.23
N ARG A 79 -0.02 -8.30 4.74
CA ARG A 79 -0.90 -8.79 3.67
C ARG A 79 -0.94 -7.77 2.55
N ILE A 80 -1.07 -8.27 1.33
CA ILE A 80 -1.28 -7.44 0.14
C ILE A 80 -2.48 -7.98 -0.63
N THR A 81 -3.35 -7.07 -1.07
CA THR A 81 -4.49 -7.37 -1.95
C THR A 81 -4.63 -6.27 -2.99
N GLY A 82 -5.43 -6.52 -4.02
CA GLY A 82 -5.86 -5.50 -4.98
C GLY A 82 -7.38 -5.46 -5.04
N CYS A 83 -7.93 -4.37 -5.58
CA CYS A 83 -9.36 -4.29 -5.86
C CYS A 83 -9.60 -3.67 -7.24
N VAL A 84 -10.75 -3.99 -7.84
CA VAL A 84 -11.23 -3.31 -9.05
C VAL A 84 -12.56 -2.67 -8.70
N PHE A 85 -12.69 -1.37 -8.96
CA PHE A 85 -13.91 -0.61 -8.66
C PHE A 85 -14.32 -0.70 -7.16
N GLY A 86 -13.33 -0.75 -6.26
CA GLY A 86 -13.56 -0.86 -4.82
C GLY A 86 -14.20 -2.19 -4.38
N ASP A 87 -14.07 -3.24 -5.20
CA ASP A 87 -14.78 -4.52 -5.07
C ASP A 87 -16.30 -4.36 -4.90
N PHE A 88 -16.83 -3.28 -5.45
CA PHE A 88 -18.25 -3.02 -5.39
C PHE A 88 -19.01 -4.10 -6.16
N LYS A 89 -19.95 -4.78 -5.47
CA LYS A 89 -20.83 -5.76 -6.09
C LYS A 89 -21.88 -5.07 -6.96
N GLY A 90 -21.52 -4.82 -8.21
CA GLY A 90 -22.42 -4.30 -9.23
C GLY A 90 -23.55 -5.28 -9.57
N LYS A 91 -24.68 -4.75 -10.06
CA LYS A 91 -25.70 -5.56 -10.71
C LYS A 91 -25.17 -6.01 -12.06
N VAL A 92 -24.71 -7.26 -12.16
CA VAL A 92 -24.48 -7.91 -13.46
C VAL A 92 -25.84 -8.33 -14.03
N PRO A 93 -26.12 -8.10 -15.34
CA PRO A 93 -27.27 -8.71 -15.99
C PRO A 93 -27.18 -10.22 -15.78
N ALA A 94 -28.30 -10.86 -15.41
CA ALA A 94 -28.36 -12.31 -15.34
C ALA A 94 -28.00 -12.86 -16.73
N ALA A 95 -26.97 -13.71 -16.78
CA ALA A 95 -26.63 -14.48 -17.98
C ALA A 95 -27.70 -15.55 -18.25
#